data_AF-A0A433EJZ9-F1
#
_entry.id   AF-A0A433EJZ9-F1
#
_cell.length_a   1.000
_cell.length_b   1.000
_cell.length_c   1.000
_cell.angle_alpha   90.00
_cell.angle_beta   90.00
_cell.angle_gamma   90.00
#
_symmetry.space_group_name_H-M   'P 1'
#
loop_
_entity.id
_entity.type
_entity.pdbx_description
1 polymer ?
#
loop_
_entity_poly.entity_id
_entity_poly.type
_entity_poly.pdbx_seq_one_letter_code
_entity_poly.pdbx_strand_id
1 'polypeptide(L)'
;MVDYILGDRGSVEIVTDGYYEAETLQVFEELHIDRERIWFGEAHLVPEPDNPYEPKSIAVYIDELKVGRMSVKDSAAYWEPITRVVASGYVPVVHLQLSAIARRVGEGTRIESYGVLSLSAPGSLFPINQAPARAALLPQGQSMKVLDEKDHSEYLHSILPPNGEGRVILTLEANQMKLSDGRLIDTVEVLHDRKLVGRLSTQMSAQLAPVVKYAYDRNRLTSAWGTIRGNSLELSLTVQALRASEIPAEWYRTLPNNVPELLPEGVAYEVPDAYVATEGENNRSAIEESTTKKRRGFMSALTGGGAPAETAAPETLRAEGLQEDSTEAVVRGERRRLLTLMSVTGLAALLIGLIVAFSYLVVGFIIMALGAVLVLATLYVGRQMAVSPSVIRYTDYEAQKEAQQQQEKPEKPLNTARR
;
A
#
# COMPACT_ATOMS: atom_id res chain seq x y z
N MET A 1 18.19 -14.30 -3.73
CA MET A 1 17.24 -14.26 -2.59
C MET A 1 15.85 -14.49 -3.18
N VAL A 2 14.90 -15.09 -2.45
CA VAL A 2 13.56 -15.40 -3.00
C VAL A 2 12.62 -14.24 -2.70
N ASP A 3 11.77 -13.87 -3.65
CA ASP A 3 10.82 -12.77 -3.48
C ASP A 3 9.69 -13.14 -2.52
N TYR A 4 9.34 -12.20 -1.65
CA TYR A 4 8.17 -12.25 -0.80
C TYR A 4 7.22 -11.12 -1.22
N ILE A 5 6.16 -11.48 -1.94
CA ILE A 5 5.13 -10.52 -2.34
C ILE A 5 4.32 -10.11 -1.10
N LEU A 6 4.37 -8.83 -0.75
CA LEU A 6 3.65 -8.24 0.36
C LEU A 6 2.16 -8.04 0.01
N GLY A 7 1.29 -8.06 1.02
CA GLY A 7 -0.14 -7.82 0.82
C GLY A 7 -0.43 -6.42 0.28
N ASP A 8 -1.46 -6.30 -0.55
CA ASP A 8 -1.73 -5.13 -1.41
C ASP A 8 -3.02 -4.36 -1.06
N ARG A 9 -3.57 -4.55 0.14
CA ARG A 9 -4.90 -4.00 0.52
C ARG A 9 -4.87 -2.59 1.09
N GLY A 10 -3.80 -1.86 0.83
CA GLY A 10 -3.63 -0.49 1.29
C GLY A 10 -2.73 0.29 0.34
N SER A 11 -2.48 1.54 0.72
CA SER A 11 -1.60 2.41 -0.04
C SER A 11 -0.69 3.18 0.91
N VAL A 12 0.60 3.25 0.58
CA VAL A 12 1.58 4.06 1.31
C VAL A 12 2.31 4.95 0.32
N GLU A 13 2.31 6.26 0.58
CA GLU A 13 3.04 7.23 -0.22
C GLU A 13 4.53 7.16 0.11
N ILE A 14 5.37 7.27 -0.92
CA ILE A 14 6.82 7.33 -0.77
C ILE A 14 7.32 8.76 -0.97
N VAL A 15 8.36 9.09 -0.22
CA VAL A 15 9.10 10.34 -0.35
C VAL A 15 9.99 10.23 -1.58
N THR A 16 9.70 11.06 -2.57
CA THR A 16 10.40 11.14 -3.87
C THR A 16 10.92 12.56 -4.08
N ASP A 17 11.57 13.11 -3.04
CA ASP A 17 12.16 14.45 -3.07
C ASP A 17 13.23 14.57 -4.17
N GLY A 18 13.75 15.78 -4.39
CA GLY A 18 14.75 16.08 -5.42
C GLY A 18 16.07 15.28 -5.35
N TYR A 19 16.24 14.41 -4.35
CA TYR A 19 17.37 13.49 -4.25
C TYR A 19 17.32 12.32 -5.24
N TYR A 20 16.15 12.03 -5.79
CA TYR A 20 15.90 10.85 -6.63
C TYR A 20 15.62 11.21 -8.10
N GLU A 21 15.89 12.46 -8.52
CA GLU A 21 15.54 12.95 -9.86
C GLU A 21 16.29 12.18 -10.96
N ALA A 22 17.58 11.87 -10.76
CA ALA A 22 18.39 11.14 -11.73
C ALA A 22 17.91 9.69 -11.91
N GLU A 23 17.65 9.00 -10.80
CA GLU A 23 17.14 7.63 -10.78
C GLU A 23 15.71 7.58 -11.36
N THR A 24 14.86 8.55 -11.03
CA THR A 24 13.51 8.66 -11.60
C THR A 24 13.56 8.87 -13.11
N LEU A 25 14.48 9.70 -13.62
CA LEU A 25 14.64 9.90 -15.05
C LEU A 25 15.04 8.59 -15.76
N GLN A 26 15.92 7.80 -15.13
CA GLN A 26 16.34 6.50 -15.68
C GLN A 26 15.17 5.51 -15.78
N VAL A 27 14.26 5.49 -14.80
CA VAL A 27 13.05 4.64 -14.85
C VAL A 27 12.15 4.98 -16.03
N PHE A 28 11.99 6.27 -16.34
CA PHE A 28 11.11 6.71 -17.42
C PHE A 28 11.81 6.76 -18.79
N GLU A 29 13.14 6.69 -18.83
CA GLU A 29 14.05 6.92 -19.98
C GLU A 29 13.96 8.33 -20.57
N GLU A 30 12.74 8.82 -20.80
CA GLU A 30 12.44 10.14 -21.36
C GLU A 30 11.21 10.76 -20.69
N LEU A 31 11.35 12.00 -20.21
CA LEU A 31 10.25 12.82 -19.72
C LEU A 31 10.09 14.06 -20.59
N HIS A 32 8.86 14.32 -21.02
CA HIS A 32 8.52 15.53 -21.76
C HIS A 32 8.08 16.63 -20.79
N ILE A 33 8.46 17.87 -21.09
CA ILE A 33 8.08 19.03 -20.28
C ILE A 33 6.56 19.11 -20.17
N ASP A 34 6.08 19.32 -18.95
CA ASP A 34 4.66 19.49 -18.59
C ASP A 34 3.76 18.30 -18.98
N ARG A 35 4.35 17.12 -19.22
CA ARG A 35 3.62 15.88 -19.50
C ARG A 35 3.94 14.83 -18.45
N GLU A 36 2.94 14.53 -17.62
CA GLU A 36 3.03 13.45 -16.64
C GLU A 36 3.16 12.09 -17.33
N ARG A 37 4.11 11.27 -16.85
CA ARG A 37 4.21 9.85 -17.15
C ARG A 37 3.98 9.06 -15.87
N ILE A 38 3.40 7.87 -16.04
CA ILE A 38 3.13 6.94 -14.95
C ILE A 38 3.76 5.60 -15.30
N TRP A 39 4.48 5.05 -14.35
CA TRP A 39 5.07 3.73 -14.36
C TRP A 39 4.35 2.84 -13.33
N PHE A 40 4.13 1.58 -13.70
CA PHE A 40 3.51 0.57 -12.85
C PHE A 40 4.37 -0.70 -12.90
N GLY A 41 4.72 -1.22 -11.74
CA GLY A 41 5.49 -2.46 -11.66
C GLY A 41 5.80 -2.85 -10.23
N GLU A 42 6.69 -3.83 -10.09
CA GLU A 42 7.17 -4.31 -8.79
C GLU A 42 8.35 -3.47 -8.30
N ALA A 43 8.36 -3.21 -7.00
CA ALA A 43 9.41 -2.48 -6.30
C ALA A 43 9.88 -3.29 -5.09
N HIS A 44 11.16 -3.14 -4.76
CA HIS A 44 11.77 -3.80 -3.60
C HIS A 44 11.86 -2.82 -2.43
N LEU A 45 11.49 -3.30 -1.24
CA LEU A 45 11.67 -2.54 0.01
C LEU A 45 12.95 -2.99 0.71
N VAL A 46 13.88 -2.06 0.89
CA VAL A 46 15.21 -2.33 1.44
C VAL A 46 15.40 -1.56 2.74
N PRO A 47 15.43 -2.24 3.91
CA PRO A 47 15.83 -1.62 5.17
C PRO A 47 17.29 -1.16 5.12
N GLU A 48 17.56 0.07 5.56
CA GLU A 48 18.91 0.65 5.61
C GLU A 48 19.31 0.92 7.08
N PRO A 49 19.70 -0.11 7.86
CA PRO A 49 20.04 0.05 9.28
C PRO A 49 21.28 0.94 9.50
N ASP A 50 22.15 0.99 8.50
CA ASP A 50 23.41 1.75 8.44
C ASP A 50 23.23 3.17 7.86
N ASN A 51 22.00 3.57 7.53
CA ASN A 51 21.73 4.91 7.05
C ASN A 51 22.11 5.96 8.11
N PRO A 52 23.05 6.88 7.81
CA PRO A 52 23.62 7.80 8.80
C PRO A 52 22.63 8.89 9.27
N TYR A 53 21.53 9.09 8.52
CA TYR A 53 20.52 10.11 8.81
C TYR A 53 19.31 9.52 9.52
N GLU A 54 18.86 8.34 9.08
CA GLU A 54 17.64 7.68 9.55
C GLU A 54 17.87 6.16 9.71
N PRO A 55 18.30 5.67 10.88
CA PRO A 55 18.64 4.25 11.10
C PRO A 55 17.49 3.24 10.93
N LYS A 56 16.26 3.72 10.73
CA LYS A 56 15.09 2.91 10.42
C LYS A 56 14.50 3.23 9.05
N SER A 57 15.32 3.74 8.12
CA SER A 57 14.86 4.08 6.77
C SER A 57 14.58 2.83 5.96
N ILE A 58 13.48 2.85 5.21
CA ILE A 58 13.17 1.80 4.23
C ILE A 58 13.19 2.46 2.86
N ALA A 59 14.24 2.16 2.10
CA ALA A 59 14.39 2.61 0.72
C ALA A 59 13.53 1.79 -0.23
N VAL A 60 13.14 2.41 -1.33
CA VAL A 60 12.30 1.82 -2.37
C VAL A 60 13.09 1.78 -3.67
N TYR A 61 13.24 0.58 -4.22
CA TYR A 61 13.99 0.33 -5.44
C TYR A 61 13.09 -0.17 -6.57
N ILE A 62 13.34 0.31 -7.78
CA ILE A 62 12.88 -0.31 -9.02
C ILE A 62 14.11 -0.90 -9.68
N ASP A 63 14.16 -2.22 -9.84
CA ASP A 63 15.38 -2.94 -10.20
C ASP A 63 16.55 -2.53 -9.27
N GLU A 64 17.58 -1.87 -9.81
CA GLU A 64 18.76 -1.38 -9.08
C GLU A 64 18.67 0.12 -8.73
N LEU A 65 17.58 0.80 -9.11
CA LEU A 65 17.42 2.25 -8.98
C LEU A 65 16.67 2.61 -7.70
N LYS A 66 17.34 3.34 -6.78
CA LYS A 66 16.71 3.90 -5.58
C LYS A 66 15.84 5.09 -5.96
N VAL A 67 14.53 4.87 -6.08
CA VAL A 67 13.58 5.89 -6.55
C VAL A 67 12.94 6.69 -5.43
N GLY A 68 13.12 6.27 -4.18
CA GLY A 68 12.59 6.99 -3.03
C GLY A 68 12.78 6.22 -1.73
N ARG A 69 12.07 6.68 -0.70
CA ARG A 69 12.00 6.02 0.62
C ARG A 69 10.62 6.16 1.22
N MET A 70 10.28 5.27 2.14
CA MET A 70 9.09 5.46 2.97
C MET A 70 9.27 6.70 3.88
N SER A 71 8.16 7.34 4.27
CA SER A 71 8.24 8.45 5.24
C SER A 71 8.83 7.97 6.57
N VAL A 72 9.36 8.85 7.42
CA VAL A 72 9.90 8.47 8.75
C VAL A 72 8.85 7.71 9.58
N LYS A 73 7.60 8.18 9.52
CA LYS A 73 6.48 7.57 10.24
C LYS A 73 6.18 6.17 9.72
N ASP A 74 6.10 6.02 8.41
CA ASP A 74 5.78 4.73 7.79
C ASP A 74 6.95 3.76 7.93
N SER A 75 8.18 4.20 7.71
CA SER A 75 9.38 3.38 7.93
C SER A 75 9.42 2.83 9.35
N ALA A 76 9.11 3.66 10.36
CA ALA A 76 9.02 3.19 11.75
C ALA A 76 7.91 2.16 11.97
N ALA A 77 6.75 2.31 11.31
CA ALA A 77 5.62 1.39 11.44
C ALA A 77 5.83 0.07 10.70
N TYR A 78 6.55 0.10 9.57
CA TYR A 78 6.85 -1.05 8.72
C TYR A 78 8.20 -1.70 9.03
N TRP A 79 9.03 -1.10 9.89
CA TRP A 79 10.38 -1.59 10.19
C TRP A 79 10.40 -3.05 10.61
N GLU A 80 9.63 -3.40 11.64
CA GLU A 80 9.60 -4.76 12.17
C GLU A 80 9.11 -5.79 11.14
N PRO A 81 7.95 -5.60 10.47
CA PRO A 81 7.49 -6.60 9.50
C PRO A 81 8.43 -6.71 8.27
N ILE A 82 8.99 -5.61 7.77
CA ILE A 82 9.90 -5.66 6.62
C ILE A 82 11.24 -6.30 6.98
N THR A 83 11.83 -5.93 8.12
CA THR A 83 13.09 -6.56 8.58
C THR A 83 12.91 -8.04 8.91
N ARG A 84 11.73 -8.47 9.39
CA ARG A 84 11.39 -9.88 9.56
C ARG A 84 11.49 -10.64 8.24
N VAL A 85 10.98 -10.09 7.14
CA VAL A 85 11.03 -10.72 5.81
C VAL A 85 12.47 -10.87 5.35
N VAL A 86 13.27 -9.80 5.47
CA VAL A 86 14.69 -9.80 5.11
C VAL A 86 15.49 -10.80 5.95
N ALA A 87 15.32 -10.79 7.26
CA ALA A 87 16.00 -11.72 8.17
C ALA A 87 15.56 -13.18 7.97
N SER A 88 14.36 -13.40 7.41
CA SER A 88 13.89 -14.73 7.00
C SER A 88 14.49 -15.18 5.65
N GLY A 89 15.32 -14.35 5.02
CA GLY A 89 16.03 -14.68 3.77
C GLY A 89 15.24 -14.35 2.50
N TYR A 90 14.25 -13.46 2.56
CA TYR A 90 13.45 -13.05 1.41
C TYR A 90 13.62 -11.56 1.07
N VAL A 91 13.35 -11.22 -0.20
CA VAL A 91 13.25 -9.83 -0.67
C VAL A 91 11.80 -9.37 -0.52
N PRO A 92 11.50 -8.31 0.25
CA PRO A 92 10.14 -7.78 0.33
C PRO A 92 9.79 -7.04 -0.97
N VAL A 93 8.79 -7.55 -1.70
CA VAL A 93 8.35 -7.01 -3.00
C VAL A 93 6.92 -6.47 -2.88
N VAL A 94 6.69 -5.32 -3.50
CA VAL A 94 5.40 -4.61 -3.48
C VAL A 94 5.13 -3.98 -4.84
N HIS A 95 3.86 -3.77 -5.20
CA HIS A 95 3.55 -3.00 -6.40
C HIS A 95 3.71 -1.51 -6.13
N LEU A 96 4.31 -0.79 -7.07
CA LEU A 96 4.50 0.66 -7.04
C LEU A 96 3.87 1.30 -8.26
N GLN A 97 3.10 2.36 -8.03
CA GLN A 97 2.78 3.35 -9.04
C GLN A 97 3.69 4.56 -8.82
N LEU A 98 4.56 4.84 -9.78
CA LEU A 98 5.41 6.03 -9.78
C LEU A 98 4.92 6.98 -10.87
N SER A 99 4.72 8.26 -10.57
CA SER A 99 4.49 9.30 -11.57
C SER A 99 5.61 10.33 -11.54
N ALA A 100 5.91 10.89 -12.71
CA ALA A 100 6.91 11.92 -12.86
C ALA A 100 6.51 12.93 -13.95
N ILE A 101 6.87 14.19 -13.73
CA ILE A 101 6.69 15.29 -14.68
C ILE A 101 7.94 16.17 -14.69
N ALA A 102 8.46 16.43 -15.89
CA ALA A 102 9.54 17.39 -16.07
C ALA A 102 8.95 18.81 -16.09
N ARG A 103 9.45 19.69 -15.23
CA ARG A 103 9.03 21.08 -15.12
C ARG A 103 10.18 22.02 -15.44
N ARG A 104 9.90 23.09 -16.16
CA ARG A 104 10.90 24.13 -16.41
C ARG A 104 11.03 25.03 -15.18
N VAL A 105 12.23 25.15 -14.64
CA VAL A 105 12.55 26.00 -13.48
C VAL A 105 13.73 26.89 -13.84
N GLY A 106 13.45 28.18 -14.10
CA GLY A 106 14.45 29.12 -14.62
C GLY A 106 15.00 28.68 -15.98
N GLU A 107 16.33 28.56 -16.08
CA GLU A 107 17.01 28.03 -17.28
C GLU A 107 17.13 26.49 -17.26
N GLY A 108 16.75 25.82 -16.17
CA GLY A 108 16.88 24.38 -15.98
C GLY A 108 15.56 23.61 -16.12
N THR A 109 15.68 22.28 -16.02
CA THR A 109 14.55 21.35 -15.89
C THR A 109 14.67 20.64 -14.56
N ARG A 110 13.55 20.54 -13.84
CA ARG A 110 13.43 19.79 -12.58
C ARG A 110 12.43 18.64 -12.77
N ILE A 111 12.68 17.52 -12.12
CA ILE A 111 11.72 16.40 -12.11
C ILE A 111 10.92 16.46 -10.81
N GLU A 112 9.60 16.61 -10.95
CA GLU A 112 8.67 16.40 -9.85
C GLU A 112 8.16 14.96 -9.95
N SER A 113 8.28 14.20 -8.86
CA SER A 113 7.81 12.81 -8.79
C SER A 113 6.85 12.59 -7.62
N TYR A 114 6.05 11.53 -7.74
CA TYR A 114 5.11 11.07 -6.73
C TYR A 114 4.96 9.56 -6.82
N GLY A 115 5.09 8.85 -5.70
CA GLY A 115 5.03 7.38 -5.69
C GLY A 115 4.07 6.83 -4.64
N VAL A 116 3.35 5.77 -4.98
CA VAL A 116 2.42 5.07 -4.09
C VAL A 116 2.64 3.57 -4.17
N LEU A 117 2.97 2.97 -3.03
CA LEU A 117 3.07 1.52 -2.84
C LEU A 117 1.68 0.94 -2.56
N SER A 118 1.32 -0.15 -3.23
CA SER A 118 0.17 -0.98 -2.88
C SER A 118 0.54 -1.91 -1.72
N LEU A 119 0.42 -1.42 -0.49
CA LEU A 119 0.90 -2.08 0.71
C LEU A 119 -0.19 -2.10 1.79
N SER A 120 -0.55 -3.30 2.26
CA SER A 120 -1.44 -3.50 3.42
C SER A 120 -0.87 -2.85 4.67
N ALA A 121 -1.74 -2.47 5.60
CA ALA A 121 -1.33 -1.97 6.91
C ALA A 121 -0.31 -2.92 7.59
N PRO A 122 0.62 -2.40 8.43
CA PRO A 122 1.72 -3.20 8.96
C PRO A 122 1.30 -4.50 9.64
N GLY A 123 0.23 -4.46 10.44
CA GLY A 123 -0.33 -5.63 11.14
C GLY A 123 -1.12 -6.61 10.26
N SER A 124 -1.23 -6.35 8.96
CA SER A 124 -1.98 -7.17 8.00
C SER A 124 -1.11 -7.62 6.81
N LEU A 125 0.22 -7.45 6.90
CA LEU A 125 1.16 -7.90 5.86
C LEU A 125 1.28 -9.42 5.77
N PHE A 126 1.11 -10.10 6.89
CA PHE A 126 1.29 -11.55 7.01
C PHE A 126 -0.02 -12.22 7.43
N PRO A 127 -0.20 -13.52 7.11
CA PRO A 127 -1.29 -14.27 7.70
C PRO A 127 -1.10 -14.35 9.22
N ILE A 128 -2.22 -14.29 9.96
CA ILE A 128 -2.23 -14.36 11.43
C ILE A 128 -1.82 -15.74 11.96
N ASN A 129 -1.79 -16.75 11.09
CA ASN A 129 -1.40 -18.10 11.42
C ASN A 129 -0.43 -18.66 10.35
N GLN A 130 0.36 -19.65 10.73
CA GLN A 130 1.29 -20.31 9.83
C GLN A 130 0.59 -21.42 9.03
N ALA A 131 1.04 -21.61 7.79
CA ALA A 131 0.61 -22.76 7.01
C ALA A 131 1.10 -24.07 7.69
N PRO A 132 0.30 -25.15 7.67
CA PRO A 132 0.78 -26.45 8.12
C PRO A 132 2.03 -26.90 7.36
N ALA A 133 2.97 -27.58 8.01
CA ALA A 133 4.21 -28.03 7.37
C ALA A 133 4.01 -28.92 6.12
N ARG A 134 2.86 -29.61 6.04
CA ARG A 134 2.47 -30.46 4.90
C ARG A 134 1.45 -29.79 3.98
N ALA A 135 1.33 -28.47 4.01
CA ALA A 135 0.39 -27.73 3.19
C ALA A 135 0.69 -27.89 1.70
N ALA A 136 -0.36 -28.05 0.90
CA ALA A 136 -0.38 -27.83 -0.53
C ALA A 136 -1.28 -26.61 -0.76
N LEU A 137 -0.66 -25.45 -0.97
CA LEU A 137 -1.37 -24.18 -1.03
C LEU A 137 -2.02 -24.02 -2.41
N LEU A 138 -3.34 -23.84 -2.44
CA LEU A 138 -4.07 -23.56 -3.67
C LEU A 138 -3.65 -22.21 -4.25
N PRO A 139 -3.51 -22.09 -5.59
CA PRO A 139 -3.32 -20.80 -6.23
C PRO A 139 -4.48 -19.86 -5.90
N GLN A 140 -4.17 -18.59 -5.62
CA GLN A 140 -5.20 -17.60 -5.29
C GLN A 140 -6.11 -17.35 -6.50
N GLY A 141 -7.41 -17.20 -6.22
CA GLY A 141 -8.43 -16.94 -7.21
C GLY A 141 -9.54 -16.09 -6.61
N GLN A 142 -10.76 -16.27 -7.12
CA GLN A 142 -11.92 -15.54 -6.62
C GLN A 142 -12.17 -15.85 -5.14
N SER A 143 -12.66 -14.84 -4.42
CA SER A 143 -13.02 -14.97 -3.01
C SER A 143 -14.36 -15.69 -2.87
N MET A 144 -14.38 -16.77 -2.11
CA MET A 144 -15.56 -17.57 -1.80
C MET A 144 -15.93 -17.36 -0.33
N LYS A 145 -17.21 -17.09 -0.07
CA LYS A 145 -17.71 -16.96 1.30
C LYS A 145 -17.74 -18.31 2.02
N VAL A 146 -17.24 -18.35 3.25
CA VAL A 146 -17.40 -19.48 4.16
C VAL A 146 -18.79 -19.42 4.80
N LEU A 147 -19.47 -20.55 4.82
CA LEU A 147 -20.80 -20.70 5.41
C LEU A 147 -20.69 -21.25 6.84
N ASP A 148 -21.75 -21.04 7.62
CA ASP A 148 -21.89 -21.48 9.01
C ASP A 148 -20.83 -20.91 9.97
N GLU A 149 -20.16 -19.83 9.59
CA GLU A 149 -19.22 -19.06 10.41
C GLU A 149 -19.83 -18.61 11.75
N LYS A 150 -21.15 -18.37 11.79
CA LYS A 150 -21.89 -17.99 12.99
C LYS A 150 -21.81 -19.03 14.11
N ASP A 151 -21.74 -20.32 13.75
CA ASP A 151 -21.67 -21.44 14.71
C ASP A 151 -20.27 -21.53 15.34
N HIS A 152 -19.31 -20.79 14.77
CA HIS A 152 -17.91 -20.69 15.20
C HIS A 152 -17.51 -19.26 15.59
N SER A 153 -18.49 -18.37 15.77
CA SER A 153 -18.29 -16.93 15.98
C SER A 153 -17.38 -16.61 17.18
N GLU A 154 -17.56 -17.29 18.32
CA GLU A 154 -16.73 -17.08 19.52
C GLU A 154 -15.23 -17.26 19.21
N TYR A 155 -14.87 -18.36 18.54
CA TYR A 155 -13.50 -18.61 18.16
C TYR A 155 -13.01 -17.64 17.08
N LEU A 156 -13.84 -17.35 16.07
CA LEU A 156 -13.48 -16.42 15.00
C LEU A 156 -13.23 -15.00 15.53
N HIS A 157 -14.00 -14.53 16.51
CA HIS A 157 -13.73 -13.26 17.19
C HIS A 157 -12.42 -13.28 17.99
N SER A 158 -12.02 -14.43 18.55
CA SER A 158 -10.76 -14.54 19.29
C SER A 158 -9.51 -14.40 18.42
N ILE A 159 -9.63 -14.66 17.11
CA ILE A 159 -8.53 -14.53 16.13
C ILE A 159 -8.65 -13.27 15.26
N LEU A 160 -9.75 -12.53 15.36
CA LEU A 160 -9.96 -11.31 14.58
C LEU A 160 -8.96 -10.22 15.05
N PRO A 161 -8.12 -9.67 14.15
CA PRO A 161 -7.18 -8.63 14.55
C PRO A 161 -7.89 -7.35 15.03
N PRO A 162 -7.24 -6.52 15.88
CA PRO A 162 -7.85 -5.30 16.43
C PRO A 162 -8.31 -4.27 15.40
N ASN A 163 -7.72 -4.28 14.20
CA ASN A 163 -8.13 -3.41 13.08
C ASN A 163 -9.36 -3.94 12.32
N GLY A 164 -9.90 -5.09 12.72
CA GLY A 164 -11.08 -5.71 12.12
C GLY A 164 -10.83 -6.47 10.82
N GLU A 165 -9.58 -6.66 10.38
CA GLU A 165 -9.25 -7.42 9.18
C GLU A 165 -7.91 -8.16 9.27
N GLY A 166 -7.91 -9.45 8.92
CA GLY A 166 -6.72 -10.29 8.90
C GLY A 166 -6.66 -11.21 7.70
N ARG A 167 -5.44 -11.48 7.23
CA ARG A 167 -5.16 -12.60 6.33
C ARG A 167 -5.00 -13.87 7.15
N VAL A 168 -5.46 -15.00 6.62
CA VAL A 168 -5.36 -16.31 7.27
C VAL A 168 -4.93 -17.35 6.24
N ILE A 169 -4.25 -18.40 6.70
CA ILE A 169 -4.12 -19.65 5.96
C ILE A 169 -5.12 -20.65 6.53
N LEU A 170 -6.04 -21.08 5.67
CA LEU A 170 -7.09 -22.02 6.03
C LEU A 170 -6.76 -23.40 5.48
N THR A 171 -7.08 -24.45 6.22
CA THR A 171 -7.01 -25.84 5.75
C THR A 171 -8.38 -26.26 5.24
N LEU A 172 -8.41 -26.91 4.09
CA LEU A 172 -9.61 -27.46 3.48
C LEU A 172 -9.61 -28.97 3.63
N GLU A 173 -10.69 -29.52 4.17
CA GLU A 173 -10.88 -30.96 4.33
C GLU A 173 -12.14 -31.42 3.61
N ALA A 174 -12.02 -32.47 2.80
CA ALA A 174 -13.15 -33.05 2.10
C ALA A 174 -13.83 -34.08 3.00
N ASN A 175 -15.10 -33.84 3.30
CA ASN A 175 -15.93 -34.69 4.14
C ASN A 175 -17.25 -35.02 3.42
N GLN A 176 -18.09 -35.86 4.02
CA GLN A 176 -19.43 -36.17 3.51
C GLN A 176 -20.50 -35.76 4.52
N MET A 177 -21.48 -35.01 4.05
CA MET A 177 -22.65 -34.64 4.83
C MET A 177 -23.88 -35.42 4.36
N LYS A 178 -24.65 -35.92 5.31
CA LYS A 178 -25.97 -36.49 5.06
C LYS A 178 -27.04 -35.39 5.08
N LEU A 179 -27.76 -35.21 3.99
CA LEU A 179 -28.92 -34.32 3.91
C LEU A 179 -30.11 -34.90 4.70
N SER A 180 -31.10 -34.05 4.95
CA SER A 180 -32.38 -34.44 5.55
C SER A 180 -33.14 -35.51 4.75
N ASP A 181 -32.92 -35.57 3.43
CA ASP A 181 -33.45 -36.59 2.52
C ASP A 181 -32.66 -37.91 2.55
N GLY A 182 -31.57 -37.97 3.33
CA GLY A 182 -30.72 -39.14 3.49
C GLY A 182 -29.59 -39.27 2.46
N ARG A 183 -29.51 -38.40 1.45
CA ARG A 183 -28.42 -38.40 0.47
C ARG A 183 -27.11 -37.93 1.08
N LEU A 184 -26.01 -38.55 0.68
CA LEU A 184 -24.66 -38.09 1.02
C LEU A 184 -24.18 -37.12 -0.07
N ILE A 185 -23.69 -35.95 0.34
CA ILE A 185 -23.02 -35.00 -0.54
C ILE A 185 -21.60 -34.76 -0.05
N ASP A 186 -20.68 -34.56 -0.99
CA ASP A 186 -19.34 -34.09 -0.65
C ASP A 186 -19.43 -32.63 -0.15
N THR A 187 -18.80 -32.38 0.98
CA THR A 187 -18.67 -31.05 1.59
C THR A 187 -17.18 -30.75 1.79
N VAL A 188 -16.80 -29.48 1.63
CA VAL A 188 -15.45 -29.02 1.98
C VAL A 188 -15.56 -28.21 3.26
N GLU A 189 -15.05 -28.78 4.34
CA GLU A 189 -14.92 -28.14 5.64
C GLU A 189 -13.71 -27.21 5.62
N VAL A 190 -13.84 -26.07 6.30
CA VAL A 190 -12.81 -25.03 6.39
C VAL A 190 -12.32 -24.98 7.83
N LEU A 191 -11.02 -25.13 8.01
CA LEU A 191 -10.38 -25.18 9.32
C LEU A 191 -9.34 -24.08 9.46
N HIS A 192 -9.29 -23.46 10.63
CA HIS A 192 -8.20 -22.58 11.07
C HIS A 192 -7.48 -23.26 12.24
N ASP A 193 -6.16 -23.50 12.12
CA ASP A 193 -5.35 -24.20 13.12
C ASP A 193 -5.98 -25.51 13.65
N ARG A 194 -6.54 -26.31 12.72
CA ARG A 194 -7.26 -27.58 12.98
C ARG A 194 -8.60 -27.45 13.73
N LYS A 195 -9.12 -26.23 13.91
CA LYS A 195 -10.48 -26.01 14.40
C LYS A 195 -11.40 -25.75 13.22
N LEU A 196 -12.53 -26.46 13.16
CA LEU A 196 -13.58 -26.20 12.19
C LEU A 196 -14.10 -24.77 12.40
N VAL A 197 -14.14 -23.99 11.32
CA VAL A 197 -14.62 -22.60 11.30
C VAL A 197 -15.75 -22.37 10.31
N GLY A 198 -16.19 -23.43 9.62
CA GLY A 198 -17.31 -23.42 8.70
C GLY A 198 -17.08 -24.36 7.54
N ARG A 199 -17.78 -24.12 6.44
CA ARG A 199 -17.68 -24.93 5.22
C ARG A 199 -17.91 -24.10 3.97
N LEU A 200 -17.49 -24.62 2.82
CA LEU A 200 -17.83 -24.02 1.53
C LEU A 200 -19.28 -24.35 1.15
N SER A 201 -19.86 -23.57 0.23
CA SER A 201 -21.18 -23.87 -0.33
C SER A 201 -21.19 -25.23 -1.04
N THR A 202 -22.35 -25.86 -1.19
CA THR A 202 -22.49 -27.16 -1.86
C THR A 202 -21.88 -27.16 -3.26
N GLN A 203 -22.08 -26.07 -4.02
CA GLN A 203 -21.54 -25.93 -5.37
C GLN A 203 -20.01 -25.86 -5.37
N MET A 204 -19.42 -25.04 -4.50
CA MET A 204 -17.96 -24.91 -4.40
C MET A 204 -17.32 -26.18 -3.83
N SER A 205 -17.98 -26.80 -2.86
CA SER A 205 -17.56 -28.09 -2.29
C SER A 205 -17.49 -29.17 -3.36
N ALA A 206 -18.51 -29.30 -4.21
CA ALA A 206 -18.51 -30.29 -5.30
C ALA A 206 -17.36 -30.08 -6.30
N GLN A 207 -16.95 -28.82 -6.52
CA GLN A 207 -15.84 -28.49 -7.41
C GLN A 207 -14.48 -28.77 -6.76
N LEU A 208 -14.29 -28.41 -5.49
CA LEU A 208 -12.99 -28.47 -4.82
C LEU A 208 -12.72 -29.80 -4.10
N ALA A 209 -13.74 -30.56 -3.71
CA ALA A 209 -13.57 -31.83 -3.02
C ALA A 209 -12.65 -32.83 -3.76
N PRO A 210 -12.72 -33.01 -5.09
CA PRO A 210 -11.78 -33.86 -5.82
C PRO A 210 -10.32 -33.38 -5.70
N VAL A 211 -10.10 -32.07 -5.68
CA VAL A 211 -8.77 -31.46 -5.53
C VAL A 211 -8.23 -31.69 -4.12
N VAL A 212 -9.07 -31.50 -3.10
CA VAL A 212 -8.70 -31.72 -1.71
C VAL A 212 -8.37 -33.20 -1.45
N LYS A 213 -9.21 -34.11 -1.96
CA LYS A 213 -8.98 -35.56 -1.88
C LYS A 213 -7.66 -35.95 -2.58
N TYR A 214 -7.39 -35.41 -3.77
CA TYR A 214 -6.16 -35.69 -4.51
C TYR A 214 -4.89 -35.36 -3.72
N ALA A 215 -4.87 -34.22 -3.01
CA ALA A 215 -3.75 -33.81 -2.18
C ALA A 215 -3.66 -34.67 -0.90
N TYR A 216 -4.81 -34.97 -0.28
CA TYR A 216 -4.89 -35.81 0.90
C TYR A 216 -4.32 -37.21 0.65
N ASP A 217 -4.68 -37.84 -0.48
CA ASP A 217 -4.18 -39.15 -0.90
C ASP A 217 -2.65 -39.18 -1.09
N ARG A 218 -2.02 -38.01 -1.19
CA ARG A 218 -0.55 -37.82 -1.30
C ARG A 218 0.08 -37.32 -0.01
N ASN A 219 -0.59 -37.51 1.13
CA ASN A 219 -0.15 -37.06 2.45
C ASN A 219 0.14 -35.54 2.50
N ARG A 220 -0.71 -34.74 1.85
CA ARG A 220 -0.69 -33.28 1.91
C ARG A 220 -2.02 -32.75 2.45
N LEU A 221 -1.95 -31.63 3.16
CA LEU A 221 -3.12 -30.89 3.62
C LEU A 221 -3.41 -29.78 2.60
N THR A 222 -4.62 -29.72 2.06
CA THR A 222 -4.93 -28.63 1.13
C THR A 222 -5.11 -27.35 1.93
N SER A 223 -4.35 -26.32 1.59
CA SER A 223 -4.45 -25.01 2.23
C SER A 223 -4.86 -23.96 1.22
N ALA A 224 -5.50 -22.89 1.68
CA ALA A 224 -5.87 -21.75 0.86
C ALA A 224 -5.69 -20.47 1.65
N TRP A 225 -5.42 -19.38 0.92
CA TRP A 225 -5.50 -18.05 1.50
C TRP A 225 -6.93 -17.74 1.89
N GLY A 226 -7.10 -16.99 2.96
CA GLY A 226 -8.39 -16.47 3.37
C GLY A 226 -8.30 -15.07 3.94
N THR A 227 -9.47 -14.52 4.20
CA THR A 227 -9.61 -13.22 4.87
C THR A 227 -10.70 -13.30 5.89
N ILE A 228 -10.36 -12.94 7.12
CA ILE A 228 -11.30 -12.69 8.19
C ILE A 228 -11.52 -11.18 8.28
N ARG A 229 -12.77 -10.75 8.27
CA ARG A 229 -13.16 -9.35 8.46
C ARG A 229 -14.34 -9.28 9.40
N GLY A 230 -14.35 -8.32 10.30
CA GLY A 230 -15.48 -8.15 11.19
C GLY A 230 -15.32 -7.00 12.17
N ASN A 231 -16.32 -6.89 13.02
CA ASN A 231 -16.33 -6.04 14.20
C ASN A 231 -16.92 -6.85 15.37
N SER A 232 -17.37 -6.19 16.44
CA SER A 232 -17.97 -6.86 17.60
C SER A 232 -19.35 -7.49 17.35
N LEU A 233 -20.00 -7.20 16.22
CA LEU A 233 -21.36 -7.63 15.89
C LEU A 233 -21.42 -8.60 14.71
N GLU A 234 -20.62 -8.34 13.67
CA GLU A 234 -20.62 -9.11 12.44
C GLU A 234 -19.22 -9.59 12.09
N LEU A 235 -19.14 -10.82 11.58
CA LEU A 235 -17.91 -11.46 11.15
C LEU A 235 -18.14 -12.18 9.83
N SER A 236 -17.16 -12.09 8.93
CA SER A 236 -17.14 -12.72 7.63
C SER A 236 -15.78 -13.39 7.40
N LEU A 237 -15.82 -14.66 7.01
CA LEU A 237 -14.64 -15.41 6.60
C LEU A 237 -14.76 -15.79 5.12
N THR A 238 -13.65 -15.63 4.40
CA THR A 238 -13.56 -15.97 2.98
C THR A 238 -12.33 -16.83 2.68
N VAL A 239 -12.45 -17.67 1.65
CA VAL A 239 -11.39 -18.51 1.09
C VAL A 239 -11.12 -18.06 -0.34
N GLN A 240 -9.85 -17.88 -0.70
CA GLN A 240 -9.40 -17.49 -2.02
C GLN A 240 -8.68 -18.66 -2.68
N ALA A 241 -9.28 -19.18 -3.75
CA ALA A 241 -8.68 -20.25 -4.55
C ALA A 241 -9.19 -20.18 -5.99
N LEU A 242 -8.36 -20.61 -6.95
CA LEU A 242 -8.82 -20.88 -8.30
C LEU A 242 -9.87 -22.00 -8.31
N ARG A 243 -10.76 -21.98 -9.30
CA ARG A 243 -11.67 -23.10 -9.53
C ARG A 243 -10.87 -24.32 -9.94
N ALA A 244 -11.37 -25.52 -9.65
CA ALA A 244 -10.68 -26.77 -9.96
C ALA A 244 -10.22 -26.89 -11.43
N SER A 245 -11.00 -26.37 -12.38
CA SER A 245 -10.66 -26.37 -13.82
C SER A 245 -9.55 -25.38 -14.21
N GLU A 246 -9.27 -24.39 -13.36
CA GLU A 246 -8.31 -23.31 -13.59
C GLU A 246 -6.98 -23.58 -12.88
N ILE A 247 -6.90 -24.60 -12.02
CA ILE A 247 -5.68 -24.95 -11.30
C ILE A 247 -4.64 -25.49 -12.30
N PRO A 248 -3.43 -24.90 -12.36
CA PRO A 248 -2.38 -25.35 -13.26
C PRO A 248 -1.97 -26.81 -13.02
N ALA A 249 -1.68 -27.54 -14.09
CA ALA A 249 -1.25 -28.94 -14.01
C ALA A 249 0.00 -29.15 -13.12
N GLU A 250 0.90 -28.17 -13.10
CA GLU A 250 2.10 -28.18 -12.25
C GLU A 250 1.77 -28.24 -10.76
N TRP A 251 0.67 -27.60 -10.32
CA TRP A 251 0.24 -27.66 -8.93
C TRP A 251 -0.07 -29.10 -8.50
N TYR A 252 -0.73 -29.89 -9.34
CA TYR A 252 -1.05 -31.30 -9.06
C TYR A 252 0.19 -32.20 -9.03
N ARG A 253 1.29 -31.79 -9.68
CA ARG A 253 2.55 -32.54 -9.72
C ARG A 253 3.40 -32.28 -8.49
N THR A 254 3.51 -31.01 -8.08
CA THR A 254 4.44 -30.59 -7.04
C THR A 254 3.77 -30.41 -5.67
N LEU A 255 2.46 -30.14 -5.64
CA LEU A 255 1.67 -29.83 -4.44
C LEU A 255 2.40 -28.84 -3.52
N PRO A 256 2.76 -27.65 -4.03
CA PRO A 256 3.75 -26.80 -3.40
C PRO A 256 3.17 -26.10 -2.16
N ASN A 257 4.00 -25.91 -1.15
CA ASN A 257 3.72 -24.98 -0.05
C ASN A 257 4.31 -23.61 -0.39
N ASN A 258 3.51 -22.76 -1.03
CA ASN A 258 3.96 -21.42 -1.46
C ASN A 258 3.78 -20.34 -0.36
N VAL A 259 3.52 -20.73 0.90
CA VAL A 259 3.56 -19.78 2.01
C VAL A 259 5.00 -19.73 2.51
N PRO A 260 5.73 -18.62 2.31
CA PRO A 260 7.11 -18.55 2.77
C PRO A 260 7.15 -18.61 4.30
N GLU A 261 8.04 -19.44 4.84
CA GLU A 261 8.23 -19.55 6.29
C GLU A 261 9.02 -18.36 6.78
N LEU A 262 8.35 -17.46 7.51
CA LEU A 262 8.98 -16.32 8.17
C LEU A 262 9.44 -16.71 9.57
N LEU A 263 10.53 -16.09 10.04
CA LEU A 263 10.94 -16.14 11.44
C LEU A 263 9.77 -15.76 12.36
N PRO A 264 9.70 -16.28 13.59
CA PRO A 264 8.70 -15.85 14.57
C PRO A 264 8.77 -14.34 14.85
N GLU A 265 7.66 -13.76 15.31
CA GLU A 265 7.65 -12.36 15.76
C GLU A 265 8.64 -12.16 16.92
N GLY A 266 9.45 -11.12 16.84
CA GLY A 266 10.57 -10.86 17.73
C GLY A 266 10.85 -9.37 17.85
N VAL A 267 11.53 -8.99 18.94
CA VAL A 267 11.75 -7.57 19.30
C VAL A 267 12.62 -6.82 18.29
N ALA A 268 13.55 -7.53 17.66
CA ALA A 268 14.44 -6.99 16.64
C ALA A 268 14.95 -8.12 15.75
N TYR A 269 15.27 -7.78 14.51
CA TYR A 269 15.94 -8.67 13.56
C TYR A 269 17.26 -8.06 13.13
N GLU A 270 18.29 -8.89 13.00
CA GLU A 270 19.54 -8.49 12.35
C GLU A 270 19.31 -8.52 10.84
N VAL A 271 19.51 -7.36 10.20
CA VAL A 271 19.44 -7.21 8.74
C VAL A 271 20.76 -6.61 8.24
N PRO A 272 21.20 -6.97 7.03
CA PRO A 272 22.46 -6.45 6.48
C PRO A 272 22.42 -4.93 6.28
N ASP A 273 23.60 -4.32 6.39
CA ASP A 273 23.84 -2.95 5.94
C ASP A 273 23.55 -2.86 4.43
N ALA A 274 22.81 -1.82 4.04
CA ALA A 274 22.30 -1.68 2.67
C ALA A 274 22.18 -0.23 2.21
N TYR A 275 22.61 0.74 3.02
CA TYR A 275 22.55 2.15 2.65
C TYR A 275 23.47 2.44 1.46
N VAL A 276 22.86 2.88 0.37
CA VAL A 276 23.56 3.44 -0.79
C VAL A 276 23.01 4.84 -1.05
N ALA A 277 23.89 5.83 -1.00
CA ALA A 277 23.55 7.22 -1.27
C ALA A 277 23.32 7.43 -2.77
N THR A 278 22.20 8.05 -3.13
CA THR A 278 21.95 8.47 -4.53
C THR A 278 22.85 9.63 -4.94
N GLU A 279 22.90 9.95 -6.24
CA GLU A 279 23.66 11.13 -6.71
C GLU A 279 23.18 12.42 -6.02
N GLY A 280 21.87 12.56 -5.85
CA GLY A 280 21.27 13.70 -5.16
C GLY A 280 21.65 13.75 -3.67
N GLU A 281 21.64 12.61 -2.97
CA GLU A 281 22.02 12.52 -1.55
C GLU A 281 23.51 12.86 -1.35
N ASN A 282 24.40 12.34 -2.22
CA ASN A 282 25.83 12.63 -2.19
C ASN A 282 26.14 14.12 -2.39
N ASN A 283 25.45 14.78 -3.33
CA ASN A 283 25.65 16.19 -3.60
C ASN A 283 25.25 17.07 -2.41
N ARG A 284 24.19 16.73 -1.68
CA ARG A 284 23.83 17.42 -0.43
C ARG A 284 24.89 17.25 0.64
N SER A 285 25.38 16.03 0.85
CA SER A 285 26.43 15.74 1.82
C SER A 285 27.69 16.55 1.55
N ALA A 286 28.10 16.68 0.29
CA ALA A 286 29.23 17.52 -0.11
C ALA A 286 28.98 19.02 0.17
N ILE A 287 27.75 19.51 -0.03
CA ILE A 287 27.38 20.90 0.28
C ILE A 287 27.37 21.14 1.80
N GLU A 288 26.80 20.23 2.59
CA GLU A 288 26.77 20.32 4.05
C GLU A 288 28.19 20.20 4.66
N GLU A 289 29.04 19.32 4.14
CA GLU A 289 30.42 19.16 4.60
C GLU A 289 31.31 20.37 4.21
N SER A 290 31.08 20.96 3.03
CA SER A 290 31.80 22.16 2.59
C SER A 290 31.38 23.42 3.37
N THR A 291 30.11 23.54 3.73
CA THR A 291 29.61 24.65 4.57
C THR A 291 30.10 24.53 6.01
N THR A 292 30.15 23.32 6.59
CA THR A 292 30.77 23.11 7.92
C THR A 292 32.28 23.33 7.90
N LYS A 293 33.02 22.90 6.87
CA LYS A 293 34.46 23.21 6.71
C LYS A 293 34.72 24.70 6.55
N LYS A 294 33.92 25.42 5.75
CA LYS A 294 34.00 26.90 5.64
C LYS A 294 33.73 27.58 6.99
N ARG A 295 32.74 27.10 7.76
CA ARG A 295 32.43 27.64 9.09
C ARG A 295 33.57 27.39 10.10
N ARG A 296 34.22 26.22 10.05
CA ARG A 296 35.42 25.89 10.86
C ARG A 296 36.64 26.73 10.44
N GLY A 297 36.86 26.93 9.15
CA GLY A 297 37.92 27.80 8.62
C GLY A 297 37.72 29.27 9.02
N PHE A 298 36.47 29.75 9.01
CA PHE A 298 36.12 31.11 9.43
C PHE A 298 36.35 31.33 10.95
N MET A 299 36.01 30.35 11.79
CA MET A 299 36.30 30.42 13.23
C MET A 299 37.79 30.29 13.57
N SER A 300 38.56 29.53 12.79
CA SER A 300 40.01 29.43 12.96
C SER A 300 40.73 30.71 12.54
N ALA A 301 40.18 31.48 11.58
CA ALA A 301 40.71 32.79 11.18
C ALA A 301 40.39 33.89 12.20
N LEU A 302 39.29 33.76 12.96
CA LEU A 302 38.91 34.69 14.02
C LEU A 302 39.64 34.46 15.35
N THR A 303 40.38 33.35 15.52
CA THR A 303 41.04 32.98 16.79
C THR A 303 42.57 33.01 16.73
N GLY A 304 43.16 33.44 15.62
CA GLY A 304 44.61 33.60 15.46
C GLY A 304 45.11 35.03 15.67
N GLY A 305 45.36 35.42 16.93
CA GLY A 305 46.32 36.49 17.26
C GLY A 305 45.94 37.46 18.39
N GLY A 306 46.49 37.24 19.59
CA GLY A 306 46.88 38.28 20.58
C GLY A 306 45.80 38.93 21.47
N ALA A 307 45.84 38.64 22.78
CA ALA A 307 44.95 39.17 23.84
C ALA A 307 45.51 40.45 24.54
N PRO A 308 44.92 41.06 25.60
CA PRO A 308 43.59 40.87 26.25
C PRO A 308 42.78 42.16 26.62
N ALA A 309 41.55 41.93 27.12
CA ALA A 309 40.70 42.76 27.99
C ALA A 309 39.88 43.92 27.38
N GLU A 310 38.54 43.80 27.35
CA GLU A 310 37.65 44.35 28.39
C GLU A 310 36.19 43.85 28.19
N THR A 311 35.42 43.95 29.26
CA THR A 311 34.14 43.30 29.59
C THR A 311 32.94 43.78 28.77
N ALA A 312 32.15 42.85 28.18
CA ALA A 312 30.70 43.02 27.98
C ALA A 312 29.99 41.67 27.78
N ALA A 313 28.92 41.45 28.55
CA ALA A 313 28.01 40.29 28.50
C ALA A 313 26.95 40.47 27.39
N PRO A 314 26.16 39.42 27.04
CA PRO A 314 25.82 39.08 25.66
C PRO A 314 24.57 39.78 25.12
N GLU A 315 24.63 40.25 23.88
CA GLU A 315 23.45 40.50 23.04
C GLU A 315 23.21 39.31 22.10
N THR A 316 21.95 38.94 22.04
CA THR A 316 21.38 37.75 21.43
C THR A 316 21.51 37.75 19.92
N LEU A 317 22.31 36.82 19.39
CA LEU A 317 22.39 36.48 17.98
C LEU A 317 21.06 35.88 17.50
N ARG A 318 20.28 36.66 16.75
CA ARG A 318 19.20 36.18 15.89
C ARG A 318 19.86 35.58 14.65
N ALA A 319 19.79 34.25 14.52
CA ALA A 319 20.12 33.55 13.29
C ALA A 319 19.02 33.81 12.27
N GLU A 320 19.30 34.60 11.23
CA GLU A 320 18.52 34.57 9.99
C GLU A 320 18.94 33.32 9.22
N GLY A 321 18.05 32.33 9.29
CA GLY A 321 18.18 31.05 8.63
C GLY A 321 18.04 31.15 7.12
N LEU A 322 18.64 30.14 6.48
CA LEU A 322 18.50 29.85 5.06
C LEU A 322 17.04 29.90 4.63
N GLN A 323 16.82 30.64 3.55
CA GLN A 323 15.58 30.73 2.83
C GLN A 323 15.35 29.40 2.13
N GLU A 324 14.65 28.47 2.80
CA GLU A 324 13.95 27.39 2.13
C GLU A 324 12.99 27.99 1.12
N ASP A 325 12.91 27.36 -0.05
CA ASP A 325 12.07 27.72 -1.18
C ASP A 325 10.59 27.87 -0.74
N SER A 326 10.25 29.09 -0.38
CA SER A 326 9.02 29.47 0.28
C SER A 326 7.84 29.58 -0.69
N THR A 327 7.96 29.15 -1.95
CA THR A 327 6.87 29.26 -2.91
C THR A 327 5.92 28.06 -2.90
N GLU A 328 6.42 26.82 -2.74
CA GLU A 328 5.55 25.63 -2.73
C GLU A 328 4.84 25.39 -1.38
N ALA A 329 5.52 25.67 -0.26
CA ALA A 329 4.92 25.59 1.07
C ALA A 329 3.86 26.68 1.30
N VAL A 330 4.04 27.87 0.71
CA VAL A 330 3.06 28.96 0.76
C VAL A 330 1.84 28.62 -0.08
N VAL A 331 1.99 28.09 -1.30
CA VAL A 331 0.85 27.72 -2.17
C VAL A 331 0.04 26.54 -1.61
N ARG A 332 0.71 25.52 -1.02
CA ARG A 332 0.04 24.37 -0.37
C ARG A 332 -0.64 24.78 0.94
N GLY A 333 -0.02 25.67 1.71
CA GLY A 333 -0.57 26.26 2.93
C GLY A 333 -1.77 27.19 2.67
N GLU A 334 -1.71 28.01 1.61
CA GLU A 334 -2.78 28.93 1.21
C GLU A 334 -4.02 28.20 0.70
N ARG A 335 -3.87 27.13 -0.09
CA ARG A 335 -5.01 26.32 -0.58
C ARG A 335 -5.73 25.60 0.56
N ARG A 336 -4.98 25.07 1.53
CA ARG A 336 -5.57 24.45 2.73
C ARG A 336 -6.28 25.50 3.59
N ARG A 337 -5.68 26.68 3.79
CA ARG A 337 -6.33 27.80 4.51
C ARG A 337 -7.58 28.33 3.81
N LEU A 338 -7.59 28.42 2.47
CA LEU A 338 -8.78 28.79 1.69
C LEU A 338 -9.91 27.78 1.85
N LEU A 339 -9.62 26.48 1.81
CA LEU A 339 -10.63 25.44 2.03
C LEU A 339 -11.19 25.47 3.46
N THR A 340 -10.35 25.67 4.47
CA THR A 340 -10.80 25.83 5.86
C THR A 340 -11.65 27.08 6.04
N LEU A 341 -11.24 28.22 5.45
CA LEU A 341 -12.00 29.47 5.48
C LEU A 341 -13.35 29.33 4.78
N MET A 342 -13.41 28.70 3.59
CA MET A 342 -14.67 28.41 2.90
C MET A 342 -15.58 27.51 3.72
N SER A 343 -15.04 26.48 4.38
CA SER A 343 -15.81 25.60 5.25
C SER A 343 -16.38 26.33 6.48
N VAL A 344 -15.58 27.18 7.13
CA VAL A 344 -16.02 27.97 8.29
C VAL A 344 -17.08 28.99 7.88
N THR A 345 -16.91 29.63 6.72
CA THR A 345 -17.86 30.62 6.19
C THR A 345 -19.19 29.97 5.81
N GLY A 346 -19.16 28.78 5.19
CA GLY A 346 -20.36 28.01 4.86
C GLY A 346 -21.14 27.56 6.10
N LEU A 347 -20.44 27.12 7.15
CA LEU A 347 -21.06 26.74 8.43
C LEU A 347 -21.68 27.93 9.15
N ALA A 348 -21.01 29.09 9.13
CA ALA A 348 -21.55 30.33 9.68
C ALA A 348 -22.79 30.81 8.93
N ALA A 349 -22.82 30.72 7.60
CA ALA A 349 -23.98 31.05 6.78
C ALA A 349 -25.18 30.13 7.08
N LEU A 350 -24.96 28.83 7.34
CA LEU A 350 -26.01 27.90 7.77
C LEU A 350 -26.61 28.30 9.12
N LEU A 351 -25.78 28.67 10.10
CA LEU A 351 -26.25 29.11 11.41
C LEU A 351 -27.01 30.44 11.34
N ILE A 352 -26.53 31.40 10.55
CA ILE A 352 -27.21 32.69 10.35
C ILE A 352 -28.53 32.47 9.60
N GLY A 353 -28.55 31.63 8.57
CA GLY A 353 -29.77 31.28 7.83
C GLY A 353 -30.82 30.61 8.73
N LEU A 354 -30.40 29.74 9.65
CA LEU A 354 -31.28 29.10 10.64
C LEU A 354 -31.91 30.12 11.60
N ILE A 355 -31.13 31.11 12.06
CA ILE A 355 -31.62 32.17 12.95
C ILE A 355 -32.58 33.11 12.19
N VAL A 356 -32.25 33.49 10.95
CA VAL A 356 -33.09 34.38 10.12
C VAL A 356 -34.38 33.70 9.66
N ALA A 357 -34.39 32.38 9.47
CA ALA A 357 -35.59 31.62 9.11
C ALA A 357 -36.70 31.70 10.17
N PHE A 358 -36.36 32.04 11.42
CA PHE A 358 -37.31 32.25 12.51
C PHE A 358 -38.13 33.54 12.37
N SER A 359 -37.61 34.55 11.65
CA SER A 359 -38.27 35.85 11.44
C SER A 359 -38.69 36.08 9.98
N TYR A 360 -37.94 35.54 9.02
CA TYR A 360 -38.21 35.66 7.58
C TYR A 360 -37.91 34.33 6.90
N LEU A 361 -38.91 33.45 6.88
CA LEU A 361 -38.81 32.07 6.38
C LEU A 361 -38.11 31.97 5.01
N VAL A 362 -38.59 32.70 4.00
CA VAL A 362 -38.07 32.59 2.63
C VAL A 362 -36.60 33.02 2.53
N VAL A 363 -36.22 34.10 3.21
CA VAL A 363 -34.85 34.64 3.17
C VAL A 363 -33.88 33.74 3.94
N GLY A 364 -34.30 33.22 5.10
CA GLY A 364 -33.50 32.27 5.88
C GLY A 364 -33.20 30.97 5.13
N PHE A 365 -34.19 30.43 4.39
CA PHE A 365 -33.98 29.25 3.56
C PHE A 365 -33.03 29.48 2.38
N ILE A 366 -33.06 30.65 1.74
CA ILE A 366 -32.12 30.99 0.66
C ILE A 366 -30.67 31.06 1.17
N ILE A 367 -30.46 31.68 2.35
CA ILE A 367 -29.13 31.77 2.97
C ILE A 367 -28.62 30.39 3.39
N MET A 368 -29.49 29.54 3.95
CA MET A 368 -29.13 28.16 4.27
C MET A 368 -28.78 27.34 3.02
N ALA A 369 -29.54 27.48 1.94
CA ALA A 369 -29.25 26.78 0.69
C ALA A 369 -27.88 27.17 0.11
N LEU A 370 -27.55 28.47 0.14
CA LEU A 370 -26.24 28.95 -0.31
C LEU A 370 -25.08 28.44 0.57
N GLY A 371 -25.26 28.44 1.90
CA GLY A 371 -24.31 27.87 2.85
C GLY A 371 -24.11 26.36 2.66
N ALA A 372 -25.20 25.62 2.43
CA ALA A 372 -25.15 24.18 2.15
C ALA A 372 -24.40 23.87 0.85
N VAL A 373 -24.62 24.66 -0.22
CA VAL A 373 -23.88 24.51 -1.49
C VAL A 373 -22.38 24.74 -1.29
N LEU A 374 -22.00 25.74 -0.48
CA LEU A 374 -20.59 26.02 -0.20
C LEU A 374 -19.91 24.88 0.58
N VAL A 375 -20.61 24.30 1.57
CA VAL A 375 -20.13 23.16 2.36
C VAL A 375 -20.09 21.87 1.53
N LEU A 376 -21.08 21.65 0.66
CA LEU A 376 -21.08 20.52 -0.27
C LEU A 376 -19.99 20.64 -1.32
N ALA A 377 -19.69 21.85 -1.81
CA ALA A 377 -18.59 22.09 -2.73
C ALA A 377 -17.22 21.83 -2.08
N THR A 378 -17.00 22.29 -0.84
CA THR A 378 -15.76 21.99 -0.10
C THR A 378 -15.64 20.50 0.24
N LEU A 379 -16.74 19.84 0.62
CA LEU A 379 -16.75 18.39 0.83
C LEU A 379 -16.53 17.62 -0.47
N TYR A 380 -17.11 18.05 -1.60
CA TYR A 380 -16.94 17.40 -2.91
C TYR A 380 -15.51 17.54 -3.44
N VAL A 381 -14.91 18.73 -3.34
CA VAL A 381 -13.51 18.96 -3.70
C VAL A 381 -12.57 18.23 -2.72
N GLY A 382 -12.89 18.19 -1.42
CA GLY A 382 -12.18 17.39 -0.44
C GLY A 382 -12.32 15.87 -0.67
N ARG A 383 -13.47 15.42 -1.19
CA ARG A 383 -13.70 14.02 -1.57
C ARG A 383 -13.00 13.65 -2.87
N GLN A 384 -12.86 14.55 -3.83
CA GLN A 384 -12.01 14.34 -5.01
C GLN A 384 -10.52 14.21 -4.62
N MET A 385 -10.12 14.79 -3.47
CA MET A 385 -8.78 14.57 -2.88
C MET A 385 -8.68 13.28 -2.04
N ALA A 386 -9.80 12.65 -1.66
CA ALA A 386 -9.83 11.46 -0.78
C ALA A 386 -10.35 10.17 -1.46
N VAL A 387 -11.10 10.30 -2.56
CA VAL A 387 -11.48 9.23 -3.47
C VAL A 387 -10.34 9.11 -4.45
N SER A 388 -9.54 8.07 -4.27
CA SER A 388 -8.36 7.85 -5.07
C SER A 388 -8.75 7.77 -6.56
N PRO A 389 -8.13 8.57 -7.44
CA PRO A 389 -8.31 8.49 -8.89
C PRO A 389 -8.00 7.10 -9.48
N SER A 390 -7.37 6.21 -8.69
CA SER A 390 -7.05 4.84 -9.06
C SER A 390 -8.28 3.94 -9.23
N VAL A 391 -9.33 4.07 -8.41
CA VAL A 391 -10.53 3.19 -8.50
C VAL A 391 -11.32 3.46 -9.77
N ILE A 392 -11.42 4.73 -10.19
CA ILE A 392 -12.13 5.13 -11.41
C ILE A 392 -11.30 4.77 -12.66
N ARG A 393 -9.96 4.91 -12.61
CA ARG A 393 -9.10 4.52 -13.73
C ARG A 393 -8.92 3.00 -13.89
N TYR A 394 -8.99 2.22 -12.81
CA TYR A 394 -8.92 0.76 -12.88
C TYR A 394 -10.15 0.17 -13.60
N THR A 395 -11.35 0.71 -13.34
CA THR A 395 -12.56 0.30 -14.06
C THR A 395 -12.54 0.70 -15.53
N ASP A 396 -11.94 1.85 -15.87
CA ASP A 396 -11.77 2.28 -17.26
C ASP A 396 -10.70 1.44 -18.00
N TYR A 397 -9.69 0.92 -17.28
CA TYR A 397 -8.66 0.04 -17.82
C TYR A 397 -9.19 -1.38 -18.12
N GLU A 398 -9.97 -1.98 -17.23
CA GLU A 398 -10.66 -3.27 -17.50
C GLU A 398 -11.54 -3.14 -18.75
N ALA A 399 -12.27 -2.04 -18.90
CA ALA A 399 -13.09 -1.77 -20.08
C ALA A 399 -12.27 -1.62 -21.39
N GLN A 400 -11.09 -0.99 -21.33
CA GLN A 400 -10.20 -0.87 -22.49
C GLN A 400 -9.51 -2.20 -22.86
N LYS A 401 -9.17 -3.01 -21.85
CA LYS A 401 -8.57 -4.34 -22.05
C LYS A 401 -9.56 -5.33 -22.66
N GLU A 402 -10.83 -5.29 -22.24
CA GLU A 402 -11.91 -6.06 -22.87
C GLU A 402 -12.16 -5.62 -24.32
N ALA A 403 -12.08 -4.32 -24.62
CA ALA A 403 -12.25 -3.79 -25.97
C ALA A 403 -11.11 -4.20 -26.93
N GLN A 404 -9.86 -4.26 -26.43
CA GLN A 404 -8.71 -4.72 -27.22
C GLN A 404 -8.75 -6.23 -27.48
N GLN A 405 -9.18 -7.04 -26.50
CA GLN A 405 -9.33 -8.49 -26.68
C GLN A 405 -10.45 -8.88 -27.66
N GLN A 406 -11.48 -8.03 -27.83
CA GLN A 406 -12.51 -8.26 -28.85
C GLN A 406 -12.04 -7.92 -30.27
N GLN A 407 -11.07 -7.02 -30.43
CA GLN A 407 -10.51 -6.66 -31.73
C GLN A 407 -9.46 -7.66 -32.25
N GLU A 408 -8.78 -8.41 -31.37
CA GLU A 408 -7.77 -9.41 -31.77
C GLU A 408 -8.33 -10.80 -32.11
N LYS A 409 -9.65 -10.98 -32.15
CA LYS A 409 -10.25 -12.26 -32.55
C LYS A 409 -10.16 -12.43 -34.08
N PRO A 410 -9.40 -13.39 -34.63
CA PRO A 410 -9.24 -13.50 -36.07
C PRO A 410 -10.55 -13.92 -36.73
N GLU A 411 -11.00 -13.14 -37.72
CA GLU A 411 -12.13 -13.50 -38.58
C GLU A 411 -11.85 -14.84 -39.27
N LYS A 412 -12.80 -15.78 -39.14
CA LYS A 412 -12.79 -17.05 -39.88
C LYS A 412 -12.78 -16.75 -41.39
N PRO A 413 -11.90 -17.37 -42.20
CA PRO A 413 -11.91 -17.14 -43.63
C PRO A 413 -13.21 -17.66 -44.25
N LEU A 414 -13.88 -16.75 -44.95
CA LEU A 414 -15.11 -16.98 -45.71
C LEU A 414 -14.78 -17.90 -46.90
N ASN A 415 -15.23 -19.14 -46.79
CA ASN A 415 -15.08 -20.17 -47.82
C ASN A 415 -15.88 -19.76 -49.07
N THR A 416 -15.20 -19.24 -50.09
CA THR A 416 -15.81 -18.89 -51.38
C THR A 416 -15.91 -20.14 -52.23
N ALA A 417 -17.06 -20.80 -52.15
CA ALA A 417 -17.49 -21.74 -53.17
C ALA A 417 -17.92 -20.97 -54.43
N ARG A 418 -17.29 -21.25 -55.58
CA ARG A 418 -18.02 -21.51 -56.84
C ARG A 418 -17.12 -21.89 -58.03
N ARG A 419 -17.50 -23.04 -58.59
CA ARG A 419 -17.36 -23.56 -59.97
C ARG A 419 -16.00 -24.03 -60.45
#